data_AF-A0A7J4ZVY9-F1
#
_entry.id   AF-A0A7J4ZVY9-F1
#
_cell.length_a   1.000
_cell.length_b   1.000
_cell.length_c   1.000
_cell.angle_alpha   90.00
_cell.angle_beta   90.00
_cell.angle_gamma   90.00
#
_symmetry.space_group_name_H-M   'P 1'
#
loop_
_entity.id
_entity.type
_entity.pdbx_description
1 polymer ?
#
loop_
_entity_poly.entity_id
_entity_poly.type
_entity_poly.pdbx_seq_one_letter_code
_entity_poly.pdbx_strand_id
1 'polypeptide(L)'
;MTARLIVSLLTFPGVMVHEFAHAWACRRLGIRVVKVCYLRLGNPLGYVLHEQPAYAFQHIMVAVAPFFVSTVAALAVSLLTSLLVTSPAAAEFKDLAVIAGAWLSFSMALHAFPSSGDGDALWQDVTSNHVGFRGKLLLIPAVGLIRLCQAGAAIWLDALFAMGVVALPPLMLVALMG
;
A
#
# COMPACT_ATOMS: atom_id res chain seq x y z
N MET A 1 -1.10 -13.76 -19.57
CA MET A 1 -0.78 -12.81 -18.47
C MET A 1 -1.98 -11.88 -18.31
N THR A 2 -2.58 -11.77 -17.12
CA THR A 2 -3.72 -10.86 -16.91
C THR A 2 -3.24 -9.40 -16.96
N ALA A 3 -4.10 -8.46 -17.38
CA ALA A 3 -3.73 -7.04 -17.48
C ALA A 3 -3.19 -6.46 -16.15
N ARG A 4 -3.75 -6.90 -15.01
CA ARG A 4 -3.28 -6.51 -13.68
C ARG A 4 -1.85 -6.96 -13.38
N LEU A 5 -1.45 -8.14 -13.84
CA LEU A 5 -0.09 -8.64 -13.64
C LEU A 5 0.93 -7.77 -14.40
N ILE A 6 0.59 -7.31 -15.61
CA ILE A 6 1.43 -6.36 -16.36
C ILE A 6 1.53 -5.03 -15.60
N VAL A 7 0.41 -4.48 -15.15
CA VAL A 7 0.39 -3.23 -14.38
C VAL A 7 1.24 -3.34 -13.13
N SER A 8 1.07 -4.40 -12.32
CA SER A 8 1.85 -4.60 -11.10
C SER A 8 3.35 -4.84 -11.36
N LEU A 9 3.73 -5.41 -12.51
CA LEU A 9 5.14 -5.50 -12.89
C LEU A 9 5.72 -4.15 -13.31
N LEU A 10 4.97 -3.34 -14.05
CA LEU A 10 5.38 -1.98 -14.43
C LEU A 10 5.42 -1.02 -13.24
N THR A 11 4.68 -1.34 -12.17
CA THR A 11 4.57 -0.54 -10.94
C THR A 11 5.06 -1.34 -9.72
N PHE A 12 6.02 -2.24 -9.94
CA PHE A 12 6.57 -3.13 -8.91
C PHE A 12 7.11 -2.42 -7.66
N PRO A 13 7.63 -1.17 -7.70
CA PRO A 13 8.04 -0.50 -6.48
C PRO A 13 6.89 -0.36 -5.47
N GLY A 14 5.65 -0.24 -5.97
CA GLY A 14 4.46 -0.25 -5.14
C GLY A 14 4.24 -1.57 -4.41
N VAL A 15 4.40 -2.70 -5.12
CA VAL A 15 4.34 -4.04 -4.51
C VAL A 15 5.39 -4.18 -3.41
N MET A 16 6.62 -3.72 -3.64
CA MET A 16 7.69 -3.80 -2.65
C MET A 16 7.36 -2.98 -1.39
N VAL A 17 6.85 -1.76 -1.56
CA VAL A 17 6.46 -0.90 -0.41
C VAL A 17 5.26 -1.48 0.33
N HIS A 18 4.30 -2.08 -0.39
CA HIS A 18 3.17 -2.79 0.20
C HIS A 18 3.63 -3.93 1.12
N GLU A 19 4.47 -4.84 0.63
CA GLU A 19 5.00 -5.93 1.45
C GLU A 19 5.93 -5.43 2.57
N PHE A 20 6.64 -4.33 2.34
CA PHE A 20 7.40 -3.66 3.39
C PHE A 20 6.50 -3.16 4.52
N ALA A 21 5.34 -2.58 4.19
CA ALA A 21 4.41 -2.11 5.20
C ALA A 21 3.87 -3.24 6.08
N HIS A 22 3.52 -4.38 5.49
CA HIS A 22 3.15 -5.59 6.23
C HIS A 22 4.26 -6.03 7.17
N ALA A 23 5.47 -6.23 6.66
CA ALA A 23 6.60 -6.67 7.46
C ALA A 23 6.97 -5.65 8.56
N TRP A 24 6.84 -4.36 8.26
CA TRP A 24 7.06 -3.28 9.22
C TRP A 24 6.02 -3.33 10.34
N ALA A 25 4.72 -3.47 10.01
CA ALA A 25 3.66 -3.55 10.99
C ALA A 25 3.80 -4.78 11.89
N CYS A 26 4.09 -5.96 11.31
CA CYS A 26 4.35 -7.19 12.08
C CYS A 26 5.45 -6.96 13.13
N ARG A 27 6.61 -6.43 12.71
CA ARG A 27 7.74 -6.16 13.62
C ARG A 27 7.38 -5.14 14.71
N ARG A 28 6.61 -4.10 14.39
CA ARG A 28 6.17 -3.08 15.35
C ARG A 28 5.18 -3.62 16.37
N LEU A 29 4.39 -4.62 15.99
CA LEU A 29 3.39 -5.25 16.86
C LEU A 29 3.92 -6.48 17.61
N GLY A 30 5.21 -6.80 17.46
CA GLY A 30 5.83 -7.97 18.08
C GLY A 30 5.46 -9.30 17.43
N ILE A 31 4.88 -9.29 16.22
CA ILE A 31 4.58 -10.50 15.45
C ILE A 31 5.86 -10.92 14.72
N ARG A 32 6.29 -12.17 14.93
CA ARG A 32 7.48 -12.69 14.27
C ARG A 32 7.24 -12.86 12.78
N VAL A 33 8.10 -12.26 11.97
CA VAL A 33 8.15 -12.47 10.52
C VAL A 33 9.05 -13.65 10.22
N VAL A 34 8.49 -14.69 9.59
CA VAL A 34 9.19 -15.92 9.20
C VAL A 34 9.94 -15.70 7.88
N LYS A 35 9.29 -15.06 6.90
CA LYS A 35 9.86 -14.83 5.58
C LYS A 35 9.23 -13.60 4.93
N VAL A 36 10.05 -12.80 4.24
CA VAL A 36 9.56 -11.71 3.39
C VAL A 36 10.05 -11.93 1.97
N CYS A 37 9.15 -11.77 1.00
CA CYS A 37 9.46 -11.74 -0.41
C CYS A 37 8.86 -10.45 -0.99
N TYR A 38 9.70 -9.44 -1.20
CA TYR A 38 9.26 -8.12 -1.69
C TYR A 38 8.83 -8.13 -3.16
N LEU A 39 9.39 -9.04 -3.95
CA LEU A 39 9.03 -9.22 -5.35
C LEU A 39 9.40 -10.63 -5.82
N ARG A 40 8.49 -11.28 -6.54
CA ARG A 40 8.69 -12.54 -7.27
C ARG A 40 7.83 -12.54 -8.52
N LEU A 41 8.27 -13.23 -9.55
CA LEU A 41 7.43 -13.55 -10.70
C LEU A 41 6.53 -14.73 -10.33
N GLY A 42 5.36 -14.45 -9.77
CA GLY A 42 4.38 -15.45 -9.36
C GLY A 42 3.08 -14.83 -8.87
N ASN A 43 2.18 -15.66 -8.36
CA ASN A 43 0.97 -15.22 -7.68
C ASN A 43 1.01 -15.73 -6.21
N PRO A 44 1.11 -14.84 -5.21
CA PRO A 44 1.21 -13.37 -5.32
C PRO A 44 2.61 -12.90 -5.78
N LEU A 45 2.68 -11.63 -6.25
CA LEU A 45 3.92 -10.97 -6.69
C LEU A 45 4.85 -10.60 -5.53
N GLY A 46 4.32 -10.57 -4.30
CA GLY A 46 5.05 -10.37 -3.06
C GLY A 46 4.29 -11.06 -1.94
N TYR A 47 4.95 -11.35 -0.81
CA TYR A 47 4.28 -11.85 0.39
C TYR A 47 5.13 -11.67 1.64
N VAL A 48 4.45 -11.54 2.78
CA VAL A 48 5.02 -11.64 4.12
C VAL A 48 4.43 -12.86 4.83
N LEU A 49 5.26 -13.83 5.17
CA LEU A 49 4.90 -14.93 6.05
C LEU A 49 5.26 -14.55 7.48
N HIS A 50 4.28 -14.56 8.37
CA HIS A 50 4.43 -14.22 9.78
C HIS A 50 3.65 -15.20 10.66
N GLU A 51 3.97 -15.22 11.95
CA GLU A 51 3.20 -15.99 12.94
C GLU A 51 1.78 -15.43 13.07
N GLN A 52 0.86 -16.25 13.58
CA GLN A 52 -0.51 -15.83 13.77
C GLN A 52 -0.59 -14.72 14.83
N PRO A 53 -1.24 -13.59 14.56
CA PRO A 53 -1.44 -12.53 15.56
C PRO A 53 -2.21 -13.03 16.78
N ALA A 54 -1.82 -12.61 17.97
CA ALA A 54 -2.49 -13.01 19.22
C ALA A 54 -3.83 -12.31 19.43
N TYR A 55 -4.00 -11.12 18.82
CA TYR A 55 -5.17 -10.27 18.99
C TYR A 55 -5.74 -9.81 17.65
N ALA A 56 -7.07 -9.74 17.55
CA ALA A 56 -7.77 -9.23 16.37
C ALA A 56 -7.25 -7.85 15.92
N PHE A 57 -6.95 -6.96 16.86
CA PHE A 57 -6.40 -5.64 16.55
C PHE A 57 -5.07 -5.72 15.81
N GLN A 58 -4.16 -6.61 16.22
CA GLN A 58 -2.87 -6.77 15.54
C GLN A 58 -3.09 -7.23 14.09
N HIS A 59 -4.00 -8.18 13.87
CA HIS A 59 -4.31 -8.66 12.53
C HIS A 59 -4.89 -7.56 11.63
N ILE A 60 -5.77 -6.71 12.17
CA ILE A 60 -6.33 -5.56 11.45
C ILE A 60 -5.23 -4.54 11.13
N MET A 61 -4.37 -4.23 12.09
CA MET A 61 -3.28 -3.28 11.90
C MET A 61 -2.28 -3.72 10.84
N VAL A 62 -1.93 -5.02 10.80
CA VAL A 62 -1.08 -5.55 9.73
C VAL A 62 -1.77 -5.38 8.38
N ALA A 63 -3.03 -5.80 8.25
CA ALA A 63 -3.73 -5.74 6.96
C ALA A 63 -3.96 -4.33 6.42
N VAL A 64 -4.11 -3.33 7.28
CA VAL A 64 -4.34 -1.93 6.86
C VAL A 64 -3.03 -1.14 6.77
N ALA A 65 -1.91 -1.63 7.30
CA ALA A 65 -0.62 -0.94 7.25
C ALA A 65 -0.17 -0.54 5.84
N PRO A 66 -0.31 -1.38 4.79
CA PRO A 66 0.05 -0.98 3.42
C PRO A 66 -0.68 0.26 2.94
N PHE A 67 -1.95 0.45 3.32
CA PHE A 67 -2.69 1.63 2.94
C PHE A 67 -2.03 2.91 3.44
N PHE A 68 -1.69 2.96 4.73
CA PHE A 68 -1.09 4.15 5.32
C PHE A 68 0.37 4.35 4.90
N VAL A 69 1.19 3.29 4.98
CA VAL A 69 2.62 3.39 4.70
C VAL A 69 2.87 3.71 3.23
N SER A 70 2.18 3.04 2.30
CA SER A 70 2.35 3.31 0.87
C SER A 70 1.82 4.69 0.47
N THR A 71 0.71 5.14 1.07
CA THR A 71 0.18 6.50 0.82
C THR A 71 1.13 7.58 1.33
N VAL A 72 1.66 7.44 2.56
CA VAL A 72 2.63 8.40 3.11
C VAL A 72 3.92 8.40 2.28
N ALA A 73 4.42 7.24 1.87
CA ALA A 73 5.59 7.14 1.01
C ALA A 73 5.35 7.82 -0.35
N ALA A 74 4.19 7.59 -0.97
CA ALA A 74 3.80 8.25 -2.21
C ALA A 74 3.75 9.77 -2.06
N LEU A 75 3.06 10.29 -1.04
CA LEU A 75 2.98 11.72 -0.76
C LEU A 75 4.37 12.33 -0.53
N ALA A 76 5.23 11.65 0.22
CA ALA A 76 6.60 12.10 0.46
C ALA A 76 7.41 12.17 -0.84
N VAL A 77 7.34 11.14 -1.69
CA VAL A 77 8.04 11.12 -2.98
C VAL A 77 7.50 12.22 -3.91
N SER A 78 6.18 12.40 -4.01
CA SER A 78 5.59 13.46 -4.84
C SER A 78 5.96 14.86 -4.32
N LEU A 79 5.97 15.07 -3.01
CA LEU A 79 6.39 16.35 -2.40
C LEU A 79 7.87 16.63 -2.68
N LEU A 80 8.76 15.66 -2.42
CA LEU A 80 10.19 15.81 -2.68
C LEU A 80 10.47 16.08 -4.16
N THR A 81 9.77 15.37 -5.05
CA THR A 81 9.87 15.60 -6.50
C THR A 81 9.47 17.02 -6.86
N SER A 82 8.35 17.50 -6.30
CA SER A 82 7.86 18.86 -6.56
C SER A 82 8.84 19.93 -6.05
N LEU A 83 9.45 19.74 -4.87
CA LEU A 83 10.46 20.64 -4.32
C LEU A 83 11.78 20.62 -5.11
N LEU A 84 12.18 19.46 -5.64
CA LEU A 84 13.37 19.35 -6.48
C LEU A 84 13.19 20.09 -7.80
N VAL A 85 12.00 20.02 -8.41
CA VAL A 85 11.72 20.65 -9.71
C VAL A 85 11.68 22.18 -9.60
N THR A 86 11.24 22.72 -8.46
CA THR A 86 11.30 24.17 -8.20
C THR A 86 12.71 24.65 -7.88
N SER A 87 13.63 23.75 -7.52
CA SER A 87 15.03 24.11 -7.25
C SER A 87 15.81 24.45 -8.52
N PRO A 88 16.60 25.55 -8.53
CA PRO A 88 17.53 25.86 -9.62
C PRO A 88 18.66 24.83 -9.75
N ALA A 89 19.05 24.18 -8.64
CA ALA A 89 20.18 23.26 -8.59
C ALA A 89 19.94 21.94 -9.34
N ALA A 90 18.68 21.61 -9.65
CA ALA A 90 18.31 20.36 -10.29
C ALA A 90 18.12 20.48 -11.82
N ALA A 91 18.40 21.64 -12.43
CA ALA A 91 18.05 21.97 -13.81
C ALA A 91 18.36 20.87 -14.84
N GLU A 92 19.53 20.24 -14.75
CA GLU A 92 19.99 19.21 -15.69
C GLU A 92 19.24 17.87 -15.56
N PHE A 93 18.65 17.57 -14.39
CA PHE A 93 18.00 16.30 -14.11
C PHE A 93 16.48 16.43 -13.87
N LYS A 94 15.90 17.62 -14.12
CA LYS A 94 14.48 17.90 -13.80
C LYS A 94 13.54 16.91 -14.46
N ASP A 95 13.68 16.66 -15.76
CA ASP A 95 12.76 15.79 -16.50
C ASP A 95 12.81 14.36 -15.98
N LEU A 96 14.02 13.83 -15.74
CA LEU A 96 14.20 12.49 -15.18
C LEU A 96 13.65 12.40 -13.76
N ALA A 97 13.89 13.42 -12.92
CA ALA A 97 13.38 13.47 -11.56
C ALA A 97 11.85 13.51 -11.52
N VAL A 98 11.21 14.27 -12.41
CA VAL A 98 9.75 14.30 -12.57
C VAL A 98 9.22 12.94 -12.95
N ILE A 99 9.77 12.34 -14.01
CA ILE A 99 9.28 11.05 -14.52
C ILE A 99 9.48 9.95 -13.48
N ALA A 100 10.68 9.85 -12.89
CA ALA A 100 10.99 8.84 -11.89
C ALA A 100 10.17 9.05 -10.60
N GLY A 101 10.06 10.30 -10.14
CA GLY A 101 9.29 10.65 -8.94
C GLY A 101 7.79 10.41 -9.10
N ALA A 102 7.22 10.81 -10.24
CA ALA A 102 5.82 10.55 -10.57
C ALA A 102 5.56 9.03 -10.70
N TRP A 103 6.43 8.30 -11.39
CA TRP A 103 6.31 6.85 -11.53
C TRP A 103 6.40 6.13 -10.17
N LEU A 104 7.36 6.50 -9.31
CA LEU A 104 7.52 5.92 -7.98
C LEU A 104 6.32 6.25 -7.08
N SER A 105 5.93 7.52 -7.00
CA SER A 105 4.79 7.97 -6.21
C SER A 105 3.49 7.29 -6.66
N PHE A 106 3.26 7.23 -7.97
CA PHE A 106 2.08 6.58 -8.54
C PHE A 106 2.09 5.09 -8.24
N SER A 107 3.23 4.42 -8.42
CA SER A 107 3.37 2.98 -8.15
C SER A 107 3.02 2.65 -6.69
N MET A 108 3.56 3.42 -5.74
CA MET A 108 3.28 3.27 -4.31
C MET A 108 1.81 3.48 -3.98
N ALA A 109 1.20 4.56 -4.48
CA ALA A 109 -0.21 4.84 -4.20
C ALA A 109 -1.16 3.83 -4.86
N LEU A 110 -0.86 3.37 -6.07
CA LEU A 110 -1.65 2.38 -6.80
C LEU A 110 -1.76 1.06 -6.04
N HIS A 111 -0.71 0.68 -5.29
CA HIS A 111 -0.66 -0.55 -4.51
C HIS A 111 -0.97 -0.30 -3.02
N ALA A 112 -1.55 0.84 -2.65
CA ALA A 112 -1.84 1.13 -1.24
C ALA A 112 -3.03 0.32 -0.70
N PHE A 113 -4.05 0.05 -1.52
CA PHE A 113 -5.23 -0.67 -1.05
C PHE A 113 -4.92 -2.12 -0.66
N PRO A 114 -5.54 -2.65 0.42
CA PRO A 114 -5.38 -4.04 0.81
C PRO A 114 -5.78 -5.00 -0.31
N SER A 115 -5.00 -6.07 -0.46
CA SER A 115 -5.19 -7.12 -1.45
C SER A 115 -6.29 -8.10 -1.04
N SER A 116 -6.71 -8.96 -1.98
CA SER A 116 -7.63 -10.08 -1.68
C SER A 116 -7.07 -11.00 -0.59
N GLY A 117 -5.75 -11.26 -0.62
CA GLY A 117 -5.07 -12.07 0.38
C GLY A 117 -5.18 -11.51 1.79
N ASP A 118 -5.13 -10.18 1.94
CA ASP A 118 -5.28 -9.52 3.25
C ASP A 118 -6.69 -9.74 3.82
N GLY A 119 -7.72 -9.60 2.97
CA GLY A 119 -9.10 -9.86 3.36
C GLY A 119 -9.40 -11.33 3.63
N ASP A 120 -8.78 -12.24 2.88
CA ASP A 120 -8.91 -13.68 3.08
C ASP A 120 -8.26 -14.11 4.40
N ALA A 121 -7.09 -13.56 4.75
CA ALA A 121 -6.41 -13.82 6.01
C ALA A 121 -7.27 -13.40 7.22
N LEU A 122 -7.84 -12.19 7.22
CA LEU A 122 -8.75 -11.76 8.30
C LEU A 122 -10.01 -12.63 8.36
N TRP A 123 -10.54 -13.06 7.22
CA TRP A 123 -11.75 -13.89 7.18
C TRP A 123 -11.51 -15.29 7.76
N GLN A 124 -10.33 -15.86 7.54
CA GLN A 124 -9.92 -17.12 8.18
C GLN A 124 -9.93 -17.00 9.70
N ASP A 125 -9.45 -15.89 10.25
CA ASP A 125 -9.51 -15.61 11.69
C ASP A 125 -10.95 -15.43 12.21
N VAL A 126 -11.84 -14.76 11.47
CA VAL A 126 -13.27 -14.62 11.82
C VAL A 126 -13.95 -15.99 11.95
N THR A 127 -13.68 -16.88 11.00
CA THR A 127 -14.29 -18.21 10.92
C THR A 127 -13.68 -19.21 11.89
N SER A 128 -12.54 -18.88 12.49
CA SER A 128 -11.89 -19.73 13.45
C SER A 128 -12.60 -19.80 14.81
N ASN A 129 -12.25 -20.83 15.59
CA ASN A 129 -12.72 -21.00 16.97
C ASN A 129 -11.81 -20.35 18.02
N HIS A 130 -10.62 -19.88 17.64
CA HIS A 130 -9.67 -19.27 18.58
C HIS A 130 -9.96 -17.78 18.83
N VAL A 131 -10.70 -17.12 17.94
CA VAL A 131 -11.13 -15.73 18.14
C VAL A 131 -12.46 -15.70 18.90
N GLY A 132 -12.45 -15.11 20.11
CA GLY A 132 -13.67 -14.90 20.90
C GLY A 132 -14.63 -13.87 20.27
N PHE A 133 -15.86 -13.80 20.79
CA PHE A 133 -16.93 -12.93 20.28
C PHE A 133 -16.50 -11.46 20.07
N ARG A 134 -15.77 -10.88 21.04
CA ARG A 134 -15.27 -9.49 20.94
C ARG A 134 -14.29 -9.29 19.78
N GLY A 135 -13.46 -10.29 19.48
CA GLY A 135 -12.55 -10.23 18.35
C GLY A 135 -13.30 -10.30 17.02
N LYS A 136 -14.33 -11.17 16.92
CA LYS A 136 -15.19 -11.25 15.72
C LYS A 136 -15.95 -9.95 15.47
N LEU A 137 -16.43 -9.30 16.53
CA LEU A 137 -17.10 -7.99 16.43
C LEU A 137 -16.20 -6.91 15.81
N LEU A 138 -14.87 -6.99 16.01
CA LEU A 138 -13.91 -6.07 15.38
C LEU A 138 -13.48 -6.53 13.98
N LEU A 139 -13.28 -7.82 13.77
CA LEU A 139 -12.77 -8.35 12.51
C LEU A 139 -13.82 -8.29 11.39
N ILE A 140 -15.10 -8.56 11.67
CA ILE A 140 -16.17 -8.55 10.65
C ILE A 140 -16.26 -7.18 9.93
N PRO A 141 -16.39 -6.03 10.62
CA PRO A 141 -16.44 -4.74 9.94
C PRO A 141 -15.13 -4.41 9.22
N ALA A 142 -13.98 -4.82 9.78
CA ALA A 142 -12.68 -4.65 9.12
C ALA A 142 -12.58 -5.43 7.80
N VAL A 143 -12.99 -6.71 7.79
CA VAL A 143 -13.09 -7.51 6.57
C VAL A 143 -14.04 -6.86 5.58
N GLY A 144 -15.22 -6.42 6.03
CA GLY A 144 -16.19 -5.73 5.18
C GLY A 144 -15.58 -4.51 4.47
N LEU A 145 -14.88 -3.66 5.22
CA LEU A 145 -14.22 -2.48 4.66
C LEU A 145 -13.10 -2.85 3.67
N ILE A 146 -12.26 -3.83 4.01
CA ILE A 146 -11.21 -4.33 3.12
C ILE A 146 -11.81 -4.87 1.80
N ARG A 147 -12.89 -5.66 1.88
CA ARG A 147 -13.59 -6.19 0.70
C ARG A 147 -14.22 -5.07 -0.14
N LEU A 148 -14.72 -4.00 0.49
CA LEU A 148 -15.21 -2.82 -0.23
C LEU A 148 -14.07 -2.11 -0.97
N CYS A 149 -12.90 -1.93 -0.35
CA CYS A 149 -11.72 -1.39 -1.02
C CYS A 149 -11.29 -2.26 -2.21
N GLN A 150 -11.32 -3.58 -2.07
CA GLN A 150 -11.03 -4.53 -3.16
C GLN A 150 -12.04 -4.42 -4.31
N ALA A 151 -13.33 -4.30 -4.00
CA ALA A 151 -14.37 -4.08 -5.01
C ALA A 151 -14.18 -2.74 -5.73
N GLY A 152 -13.79 -1.69 -5.01
CA GLY A 152 -13.39 -0.41 -5.59
C GLY A 152 -12.18 -0.55 -6.53
N ALA A 153 -11.14 -1.28 -6.10
CA ALA A 153 -9.98 -1.56 -6.94
C ALA A 153 -10.39 -2.31 -8.23
N ALA A 154 -11.43 -3.16 -8.19
CA ALA A 154 -11.95 -3.85 -9.39
C ALA A 154 -12.40 -2.88 -10.49
N ILE A 155 -12.90 -1.69 -10.11
CA ILE A 155 -13.34 -0.61 -11.00
C ILE A 155 -12.31 0.53 -11.13
N TRP A 156 -11.03 0.27 -10.86
CA TRP A 156 -9.92 1.23 -10.98
C TRP A 156 -9.94 2.40 -9.98
N LEU A 157 -10.63 2.24 -8.83
CA LEU A 157 -10.60 3.25 -7.77
C LEU A 157 -9.20 3.45 -7.19
N ASP A 158 -8.37 2.41 -7.20
CA ASP A 158 -6.95 2.45 -6.81
C ASP A 158 -6.13 3.37 -7.72
N ALA A 159 -6.37 3.33 -9.04
CA ALA A 159 -5.73 4.25 -9.99
C ALA A 159 -6.21 5.69 -9.81
N LEU A 160 -7.51 5.90 -9.58
CA LEU A 160 -8.06 7.24 -9.28
C LEU A 160 -7.47 7.81 -7.99
N PHE A 161 -7.40 6.97 -6.95
CA PHE A 161 -6.75 7.31 -5.69
C PHE A 161 -5.28 7.67 -5.91
N ALA A 162 -4.54 6.87 -6.67
CA ALA A 162 -3.14 7.12 -6.97
C ALA A 162 -2.92 8.44 -7.72
N MET A 163 -3.76 8.76 -8.71
CA MET A 163 -3.72 10.06 -9.39
C MET A 163 -3.94 11.22 -8.42
N GLY A 164 -4.92 11.11 -7.51
CA GLY A 164 -5.19 12.12 -6.49
C GLY A 164 -4.00 12.31 -5.53
N VAL A 165 -3.43 11.23 -5.03
CA VAL A 165 -2.27 11.26 -4.12
C VAL A 165 -1.05 11.90 -4.80
N VAL A 166 -0.76 11.53 -6.05
CA VAL A 166 0.38 12.08 -6.80
C VAL A 166 0.19 13.57 -7.09
N ALA A 167 -1.04 14.00 -7.45
CA ALA A 167 -1.34 15.38 -7.81
C ALA A 167 -1.43 16.33 -6.60
N LEU A 168 -1.72 15.82 -5.40
CA LEU A 168 -1.98 16.66 -4.23
C LEU A 168 -0.76 17.54 -3.83
N PRO A 169 0.47 17.03 -3.64
CA PRO A 169 1.61 17.88 -3.28
C PRO A 169 1.92 19.01 -4.28
N PRO A 170 2.02 18.80 -5.60
CA PRO A 170 2.28 19.89 -6.53
C PRO A 170 1.15 20.92 -6.57
N LEU A 171 -0.12 20.49 -6.49
CA LEU A 171 -1.26 21.41 -6.43
C LEU A 171 -1.23 22.29 -5.17
N MET A 172 -0.89 21.70 -4.02
CA MET A 172 -0.74 22.44 -2.77
C MET A 172 0.40 23.47 -2.84
N LEU A 173 1.55 23.11 -3.42
CA LEU A 173 2.65 24.05 -3.60
C LEU A 173 2.26 25.22 -4.52
N VAL A 174 1.58 24.94 -5.63
CA VAL A 174 1.08 26.01 -6.53
C VAL A 174 0.10 26.93 -5.80
N ALA A 175 -0.83 26.37 -5.01
CA ALA A 175 -1.81 27.15 -4.26
C ALA A 175 -1.20 27.99 -3.10
N LEU A 176 -0.04 27.58 -2.57
CA LEU A 176 0.67 28.30 -1.51
C LEU A 176 1.65 29.35 -2.06
N MET A 177 2.13 29.18 -3.29
CA MET A 177 3.11 30.06 -3.93
C MET A 177 2.49 31.08 -4.88
N GLY A 178 1.25 30.88 -5.32
CA GLY A 178 0.46 31.82 -6.12
C GLY A 178 -0.41 32.71 -5.25
#